data_AF-X1BUX8-F1
#
_entry.id   AF-X1BUX8-F1
#
_cell.length_a   1.000
_cell.length_b   1.000
_cell.length_c   1.000
_cell.angle_alpha   90.00
_cell.angle_beta   90.00
_cell.angle_gamma   90.00
#
_symmetry.space_group_name_H-M   'P 1'
#
loop_
_entity.id
_entity.type
_entity.pdbx_description
1 polymer ?
#
loop_
_entity_poly.entity_id
_entity_poly.type
_entity_poly.pdbx_seq_one_letter_code
_entity_poly.pdbx_strand_id
1 'polypeptide(L)' 'MAGKVTTLFIDDTEIRLLVAKGKRVQKWARLPLEPGLVRDGVIRDEAQVVDRLKELFKLEKVTAKKVI' A
#
# COMPACT_ATOMS: atom_id res chain seq x y z
N MET A 1 -23.12 -10.19 1.12
CA MET A 1 -21.87 -10.36 0.34
C MET A 1 -20.73 -9.71 1.11
N ALA A 2 -19.62 -10.41 1.36
CA ALA A 2 -18.48 -9.78 2.02
C ALA A 2 -17.74 -8.85 1.04
N GLY A 3 -17.62 -7.57 1.40
CA GLY A 3 -16.91 -6.57 0.61
C GLY A 3 -15.41 -6.89 0.47
N LYS A 4 -14.81 -6.43 -0.63
CA LYS A 4 -13.36 -6.43 -0.81
C LYS A 4 -12.80 -5.18 -0.12
N VAL A 5 -11.85 -5.37 0.79
CA VAL A 5 -11.16 -4.30 1.51
C VAL A 5 -9.71 -4.29 1.06
N THR A 6 -9.20 -3.11 0.75
CA THR A 6 -7.79 -2.88 0.43
C THR A 6 -7.23 -1.98 1.52
N THR A 7 -6.21 -2.44 2.21
CA THR A 7 -5.57 -1.74 3.32
C THR A 7 -4.13 -1.43 2.95
N LEU A 8 -3.71 -0.20 3.21
CA LEU A 8 -2.36 0.27 3.00
C LEU A 8 -1.73 0.65 4.33
N PHE A 9 -0.53 0.14 4.57
CA PHE A 9 0.31 0.60 5.66
C PHE A 9 1.54 1.26 5.04
N ILE A 10 1.70 2.55 5.29
CA ILE A 10 2.87 3.31 4.87
C ILE A 10 3.72 3.49 6.13
N ASP A 11 4.93 2.94 6.09
CA ASP A 11 5.93 3.00 7.15
C ASP A 11 7.16 3.77 6.65
N ASP A 12 8.11 4.04 7.54
CA ASP A 12 9.33 4.79 7.22
C ASP A 12 10.23 4.05 6.21
N THR A 13 10.07 2.73 6.08
CA THR A 13 10.96 1.85 5.32
C THR A 13 10.25 1.01 4.26
N GLU A 14 8.93 0.89 4.30
CA GLU A 14 8.17 0.08 3.33
C GLU A 14 6.69 0.49 3.26
N ILE A 15 6.07 0.24 2.11
CA ILE A 15 4.62 0.22 1.93
C ILE A 15 4.16 -1.23 1.97
N ARG A 16 3.18 -1.56 2.81
CA ARG A 16 2.51 -2.86 2.84
C ARG A 16 1.09 -2.73 2.31
N LEU A 17 0.68 -3.71 1.50
CA LEU A 17 -0.63 -3.82 0.88
C LEU A 17 -1.28 -5.12 1.31
N LEU A 18 -2.48 -5.01 1.89
CA LEU A 18 -3.34 -6.15 2.19
C LEU A 18 -4.65 -6.01 1.42
N VAL A 19 -5.02 -7.06 0.69
CA VAL A 19 -6.34 -7.17 0.07
C VAL A 19 -7.07 -8.33 0.73
N ALA A 20 -8.20 -8.06 1.36
CA ALA A 20 -9.04 -9.06 1.99
C ALA A 20 -10.46 -9.07 1.41
N LYS A 21 -11.11 -10.22 1.43
CA LYS A 21 -12.54 -10.37 1.15
C LYS A 21 -13.19 -11.11 2.30
N GLY A 22 -13.96 -10.41 3.12
CA GLY A 22 -14.42 -10.94 4.41
C GLY A 22 -13.24 -11.25 5.32
N LYS A 23 -13.15 -12.49 5.83
CA LYS A 23 -12.06 -12.95 6.72
C LYS A 23 -10.91 -13.64 5.97
N ARG A 24 -10.86 -13.54 4.64
CA ARG A 24 -9.84 -14.22 3.81
C ARG A 24 -8.91 -13.21 3.16
N VAL A 25 -7.61 -13.36 3.41
CA VAL A 25 -6.56 -12.66 2.68
C VAL A 25 -6.55 -13.15 1.23
N GLN A 26 -6.61 -12.22 0.29
CA GLN A 26 -6.54 -12.48 -1.15
C GLN A 26 -5.15 -12.15 -1.69
N LYS A 27 -4.57 -11.04 -1.24
CA LYS A 27 -3.23 -10.59 -1.61
C LYS A 27 -2.54 -9.95 -0.41
N TRP A 28 -1.24 -10.13 -0.34
CA TRP A 28 -0.35 -9.49 0.62
C TRP A 28 0.95 -9.17 -0.10
N ALA A 29 1.38 -7.92 -0.04
CA ALA A 29 2.60 -7.47 -0.69
C ALA A 29 3.28 -6.37 0.12
N ARG A 30 4.58 -6.23 -0.10
CA ARG A 30 5.40 -5.17 0.48
C ARG A 30 6.30 -4.58 -0.59
N LEU A 31 6.53 -3.28 -0.52
CA LEU A 31 7.48 -2.57 -1.37
C LEU A 31 8.39 -1.73 -0.46
N PRO A 32 9.70 -2.00 -0.41
CA PRO A 32 10.65 -1.15 0.29
C PRO A 32 10.58 0.30 -0.21
N LEU A 33 10.73 1.24 0.70
CA LEU A 33 10.83 2.67 0.42
C LEU A 33 12.27 3.15 0.59
N GLU A 34 12.65 4.14 -0.20
CA GLU A 34 13.90 4.83 0.01
C GLU A 34 13.90 5.55 1.38
N PRO A 35 15.04 5.52 2.12
CA PRO A 35 15.17 6.26 3.36
C PRO A 35 14.90 7.75 3.14
N GLY A 36 14.08 8.35 4.01
CA GLY A 36 13.78 9.78 3.98
C GLY A 36 12.52 10.16 3.22
N LEU A 37 11.89 9.23 2.48
CA LEU A 37 10.57 9.47 1.88
C LEU A 37 9.47 9.58 2.92
N VAL A 38 9.56 8.73 3.93
CA VAL A 38 8.72 8.77 5.12
C VAL A 38 9.67 8.75 6.31
N ARG A 39 9.42 9.62 7.28
CA ARG A 39 10.25 9.75 8.46
C ARG A 39 9.39 10.12 9.66
N ASP A 40 9.49 9.33 10.72
CA ASP A 40 8.72 9.50 11.95
C ASP A 40 7.20 9.50 11.66
N GLY A 41 6.76 8.69 10.68
CA GLY A 41 5.37 8.63 10.22
C GLY A 41 4.90 9.83 9.38
N VAL A 42 5.80 10.75 9.03
CA VAL A 42 5.52 11.90 8.17
C VAL A 42 6.03 11.63 6.76
N ILE A 43 5.13 11.69 5.78
CA ILE A 43 5.49 11.64 4.36
C ILE A 43 6.19 12.95 3.99
N ARG A 44 7.47 12.86 3.60
CA ARG A 44 8.30 14.00 3.21
C ARG A 44 8.20 14.31 1.72
N ASP A 45 8.14 13.28 0.90
CA ASP A 45 7.94 13.39 -0.55
C ASP A 45 6.71 12.57 -0.97
N GLU A 46 5.58 13.25 -1.11
CA GLU A 46 4.33 12.61 -1.50
C GLU A 46 4.35 12.09 -2.94
N ALA A 47 5.01 12.82 -3.86
CA ALA A 47 5.04 12.44 -5.27
C ALA A 47 5.75 11.10 -5.45
N GLN A 48 6.91 10.94 -4.80
CA GLN A 48 7.68 9.71 -4.86
C GLN A 48 6.97 8.55 -4.16
N VAL A 49 6.33 8.78 -3.02
CA VAL A 49 5.52 7.76 -2.33
C VAL A 49 4.33 7.31 -3.19
N VAL A 50 3.66 8.24 -3.88
CA VAL A 50 2.55 7.93 -4.81
C VAL A 50 3.03 7.07 -5.98
N ASP A 51 4.23 7.34 -6.53
CA ASP A 51 4.77 6.55 -7.62
C ASP A 51 5.14 5.13 -7.18
N ARG A 52 5.73 4.97 -5.99
CA ARG A 52 5.97 3.67 -5.35
C ARG A 52 4.66 2.92 -5.09
N LEU A 53 3.62 3.62 -4.62
CA LEU A 53 2.31 3.01 -4.39
C LEU A 53 1.67 2.53 -5.71
N LYS A 54 1.75 3.32 -6.78
CA LYS A 54 1.26 2.93 -8.11
C LYS A 54 2.02 1.73 -8.67
N GLU A 55 3.34 1.68 -8.45
CA GLU A 55 4.18 0.55 -8.81
C GLU A 55 3.69 -0.73 -8.12
N LEU A 56 3.51 -0.69 -6.79
CA LEU A 56 2.97 -1.80 -6.02
C LEU A 56 1.60 -2.27 -6.53
N PHE A 57 0.70 -1.33 -6.86
CA PHE A 57 -0.63 -1.67 -7.37
C PHE A 57 -0.57 -2.33 -8.74
N LYS A 58 0.34 -1.89 -9.61
CA LYS A 58 0.55 -2.49 -10.93
C LYS A 58 1.13 -3.90 -10.80
N LEU A 59 2.17 -4.08 -9.98
CA LEU A 59 2.79 -5.38 -9.72
C LEU A 59 1.76 -6.38 -9.18
N GLU A 60 0.94 -5.95 -8.22
CA GLU A 60 -0.07 -6.80 -7.60
C GLU A 60 -1.40 -6.86 -8.38
N LYS A 61 -1.52 -6.16 -9.51
CA LYS A 61 -2.76 -6.07 -10.31
C LYS A 61 -3.97 -5.69 -9.45
N VAL A 62 -3.79 -4.72 -8.55
CA VAL A 62 -4.84 -4.24 -7.65
C VAL A 62 -5.48 -2.99 -8.22
N THR A 63 -6.79 -3.08 -8.50
CA THR A 63 -7.63 -1.97 -8.94
C THR A 63 -8.58 -1.56 -7.80
N ALA A 64 -8.03 -0.90 -6.78
CA ALA A 64 -8.82 -0.39 -5.66
C ALA A 64 -9.15 1.10 -5.86
N LYS A 65 -10.43 1.47 -5.71
CA LYS A 65 -10.89 2.87 -5.71
C LYS A 65 -10.96 3.47 -4.29
N LYS A 66 -11.00 2.61 -3.27
CA LYS A 66 -11.04 2.97 -1.86
C LYS A 66 -10.00 2.12 -1.12
N VAL A 67 -9.23 2.79 -0.28
CA VAL A 67 -8.22 2.19 0.59
C VAL A 67 -8.50 2.60 2.03
N ILE A 68 -8.03 1.79 2.97
CA ILE A 68 -8.02 2.07 4.42
C ILE A 68 -6.57 2.21 4.85
#